data_AF-A0A3A0AFZ0-F1
#
_entry.id   AF-A0A3A0AFZ0-F1
#
_cell.length_a   1.000
_cell.length_b   1.000
_cell.length_c   1.000
_cell.angle_alpha   90.00
_cell.angle_beta   90.00
_cell.angle_gamma   90.00
#
_symmetry.space_group_name_H-M   'P 1'
#
loop_
_entity.id
_entity.type
_entity.pdbx_description
1 polymer ?
#
loop_
_entity_poly.entity_id
_entity_poly.type
_entity_poly.pdbx_seq_one_letter_code
_entity_poly.pdbx_strand_id
1 'polypeptide(L)'
;MAKRRPSGLNNPSQSDSVTPVPRRGSTSESELDEYIHLGEEQEEEDLFDDIPDEEEEADEEESTPIPRIERDTKMEEEIEQEKYVPLEKLIEDVPDLGQSLDPVRMYLRDIGRHPLLTGEEELDLARQIAEGIAAEEKLSAGPIENEDEKDLLKLAVERGKQAHDKLARSNL
;
A
#
# COMPACT_ATOMS: atom_id res chain seq x y z
N MET A 1 4.65 -60.93 12.81
CA MET A 1 3.90 -59.66 12.68
C MET A 1 4.63 -58.76 11.69
N ALA A 2 4.18 -58.59 10.44
CA ALA A 2 3.14 -57.65 9.98
C ALA A 2 3.44 -56.16 10.33
N LYS A 3 3.99 -55.41 9.35
CA LYS A 3 3.45 -54.19 8.67
C LYS A 3 3.48 -52.93 9.58
N ARG A 4 4.02 -51.75 9.23
CA ARG A 4 3.94 -50.93 8.01
C ARG A 4 5.04 -49.85 8.05
N ARG A 5 5.57 -49.47 6.87
CA ARG A 5 6.44 -48.28 6.67
C ARG A 5 5.52 -47.08 6.40
N PRO A 6 5.74 -45.87 6.97
CA PRO A 6 4.99 -44.70 6.57
C PRO A 6 5.50 -44.16 5.24
N SER A 7 4.55 -43.97 4.33
CA SER A 7 4.69 -43.52 2.96
C SER A 7 4.44 -42.01 2.84
N GLY A 8 5.20 -41.35 1.97
CA GLY A 8 4.67 -40.29 1.12
C GLY A 8 4.77 -38.87 1.67
N LEU A 9 5.67 -38.09 1.04
CA LEU A 9 5.61 -36.64 0.99
C LEU A 9 4.23 -36.20 0.48
N ASN A 10 3.63 -35.17 1.08
CA ASN A 10 2.73 -34.31 0.30
C ASN A 10 2.71 -32.89 0.88
N ASN A 11 3.05 -31.96 0.01
CA ASN A 11 3.12 -30.52 0.21
C ASN A 11 1.74 -29.94 -0.14
N PRO A 12 1.04 -29.18 0.72
CA PRO A 12 -0.21 -28.57 0.34
C PRO A 12 0.04 -27.22 -0.34
N SER A 13 0.15 -27.23 -1.67
CA SER A 13 -0.15 -26.04 -2.48
C SER A 13 -1.68 -25.91 -2.60
N GLN A 14 -2.29 -25.12 -1.72
CA GLN A 14 -3.68 -24.72 -1.86
C GLN A 14 -3.77 -23.58 -2.88
N SER A 15 -4.19 -23.91 -4.10
CA SER A 15 -4.76 -22.95 -5.05
C SER A 15 -6.28 -23.03 -4.91
N ASP A 16 -6.89 -22.04 -4.27
CA ASP A 16 -8.35 -21.90 -4.24
C ASP A 16 -8.85 -21.46 -5.63
N SER A 17 -9.17 -22.44 -6.48
CA SER A 17 -9.91 -22.18 -7.70
C SER A 17 -11.39 -22.03 -7.35
N VAL A 18 -11.87 -20.80 -7.32
CA VAL A 18 -13.29 -20.50 -7.14
C VAL A 18 -14.04 -20.94 -8.41
N THR A 19 -14.88 -21.96 -8.30
CA THR A 19 -15.78 -22.39 -9.37
C THR A 19 -16.98 -21.44 -9.45
N PRO A 20 -17.30 -20.86 -10.63
CA PRO A 20 -18.48 -20.02 -10.76
C PRO A 20 -19.76 -20.86 -10.78
N VAL A 21 -20.77 -20.41 -10.04
CA VAL A 21 -22.09 -21.05 -9.92
C VAL A 21 -22.92 -20.79 -11.20
N PRO A 22 -23.54 -21.81 -11.82
CA PRO A 22 -24.37 -21.59 -13.00
C PRO A 22 -25.68 -20.88 -12.63
N ARG A 23 -25.90 -19.67 -13.17
CA ARG A 23 -27.19 -18.99 -13.08
C ARG A 23 -28.16 -19.62 -14.08
N ARG A 24 -29.24 -20.21 -13.57
CA ARG A 24 -30.38 -20.70 -14.38
C ARG A 24 -31.05 -19.51 -15.06
N GLY A 25 -31.30 -19.64 -16.35
CA GLY A 25 -31.88 -18.59 -17.19
C GLY A 25 -33.28 -18.15 -16.76
N SER A 26 -33.48 -16.84 -16.77
CA SER A 26 -34.72 -16.20 -17.17
C SER A 26 -34.34 -15.08 -18.14
N THR A 27 -34.84 -15.21 -19.36
CA THR A 27 -34.65 -14.37 -20.54
C THR A 27 -35.30 -12.99 -20.40
N SER A 28 -34.75 -12.16 -19.53
CA SER A 28 -35.01 -10.73 -19.50
C SER A 28 -33.66 -10.06 -19.31
N GLU A 29 -33.13 -9.49 -20.38
CA GLU A 29 -31.97 -8.60 -20.37
C GLU A 29 -32.18 -7.61 -19.22
N SER A 30 -31.22 -7.56 -18.29
CA SER A 30 -31.33 -6.58 -17.21
C SER A 30 -31.14 -5.19 -17.81
N GLU A 31 -31.83 -4.17 -17.30
CA GLU A 31 -31.64 -2.78 -17.74
C GLU A 31 -30.14 -2.38 -17.74
N LEU A 32 -29.35 -3.00 -16.87
CA LEU A 32 -27.89 -2.82 -16.79
C LEU A 32 -27.15 -3.30 -18.06
N ASP A 33 -27.62 -4.37 -18.69
CA ASP A 33 -27.05 -4.91 -19.93
C ASP A 33 -27.38 -3.98 -21.12
N GLU A 34 -28.58 -3.39 -21.14
CA GLU A 34 -28.97 -2.39 -22.15
C GLU A 34 -28.12 -1.11 -22.02
N TYR A 35 -27.83 -0.64 -20.80
CA TYR A 35 -26.92 0.51 -20.58
C TYR A 35 -25.48 0.25 -21.01
N ILE A 36 -25.01 -1.00 -20.91
CA ILE A 36 -23.65 -1.36 -21.34
C ILE A 36 -23.52 -1.24 -22.87
N HIS A 37 -24.57 -1.57 -23.63
CA HIS A 37 -24.52 -1.61 -25.09
C HIS A 37 -25.03 -0.33 -25.78
N LEU A 38 -25.65 0.61 -25.05
CA LEU A 38 -26.21 1.85 -25.62
C LEU A 38 -25.15 2.84 -26.13
N GLY A 39 -23.86 2.59 -25.89
CA GLY A 39 -22.74 3.42 -26.33
C GLY A 39 -21.81 2.78 -27.37
N GLU A 40 -22.01 1.51 -27.71
CA GLU A 40 -21.17 0.78 -28.67
C GLU A 40 -21.76 0.87 -30.08
N GLU A 41 -21.90 2.10 -30.59
CA GLU A 41 -21.96 2.35 -32.03
C GLU A 41 -20.57 2.78 -32.51
N GLN A 42 -19.76 1.78 -32.85
CA GLN A 42 -18.81 1.88 -33.96
C GLN A 42 -18.40 0.47 -34.34
N GLU A 43 -18.70 0.10 -35.59
CA GLU A 43 -17.93 -0.91 -36.31
C GLU A 43 -16.45 -0.59 -36.05
N GLU A 44 -15.74 -1.48 -35.35
CA GLU A 44 -14.28 -1.45 -35.32
C GLU A 44 -13.82 -1.79 -36.74
N GLU A 45 -13.88 -0.81 -37.66
CA GLU A 45 -13.01 -0.83 -38.83
C GLU A 45 -11.59 -0.91 -38.26
N ASP A 46 -10.94 -2.03 -38.49
CA ASP A 46 -9.57 -2.27 -38.05
C ASP A 46 -8.69 -1.20 -38.68
N LEU A 47 -8.43 -0.13 -37.93
CA LEU A 47 -7.70 1.06 -38.36
C LEU A 47 -6.28 0.72 -38.82
N PHE A 48 -5.83 -0.51 -38.57
CA PHE A 48 -4.53 -1.04 -38.91
C PHE A 48 -4.50 -1.80 -40.25
N ASP A 49 -5.63 -2.07 -40.90
CA ASP A 49 -5.66 -2.83 -42.18
C ASP A 49 -5.05 -2.03 -43.37
N ASP A 50 -4.99 -0.70 -43.28
CA ASP A 50 -4.44 0.19 -44.32
C ASP A 50 -2.98 0.61 -44.08
N ILE A 51 -2.33 0.10 -43.03
CA ILE A 51 -0.90 0.33 -42.84
C ILE A 51 -0.17 -0.65 -43.76
N PRO A 52 0.52 -0.18 -44.82
CA PRO A 52 1.38 -1.06 -45.57
C PRO A 52 2.40 -1.66 -44.60
N ASP A 53 2.59 -2.97 -44.68
CA ASP A 53 3.77 -3.66 -44.13
C ASP A 53 5.02 -3.12 -44.85
N GLU A 54 5.37 -1.86 -44.62
CA GLU A 54 6.72 -1.38 -44.82
C GLU A 54 7.53 -2.16 -43.80
N GLU A 55 8.22 -3.20 -44.29
CA GLU A 55 9.38 -3.75 -43.59
C GLU A 55 10.11 -2.55 -43.01
N GLU A 56 10.23 -2.49 -41.68
CA GLU A 56 11.10 -1.53 -41.00
C GLU A 56 12.50 -1.74 -41.58
N GLU A 57 12.80 -1.09 -42.70
CA GLU A 57 14.13 -0.56 -42.99
C GLU A 57 14.37 0.37 -41.81
N ALA A 58 14.86 -0.23 -40.73
CA ALA A 58 15.32 0.49 -39.58
C ALA A 58 16.39 1.42 -40.13
N ASP A 59 16.01 2.67 -40.38
CA ASP A 59 16.94 3.74 -40.66
C ASP A 59 17.90 3.74 -39.47
N GLU A 60 19.07 3.12 -39.66
CA GLU A 60 20.14 3.00 -38.67
C GLU A 60 20.65 4.38 -38.20
N GLU A 61 20.12 5.47 -38.78
CA GLU A 61 20.53 6.85 -38.59
C GLU A 61 19.79 7.59 -37.45
N GLU A 62 18.69 7.09 -36.88
CA GLU A 62 18.00 7.75 -35.74
C GLU A 62 18.22 7.07 -34.37
N SER A 63 19.22 6.18 -34.26
CA SER A 63 19.71 5.76 -32.95
C SER A 63 20.65 6.83 -32.40
N THR A 64 20.10 7.88 -31.78
CA THR A 64 20.92 8.82 -31.01
C THR A 64 21.68 8.04 -29.93
N PRO A 65 23.03 8.03 -29.90
CA PRO A 65 23.76 7.25 -28.94
C PRO A 65 23.43 7.70 -27.51
N ILE A 66 22.78 6.82 -26.73
CA ILE A 66 22.54 7.08 -25.31
C ILE A 66 23.92 7.26 -24.65
N PRO A 67 24.20 8.41 -24.01
CA PRO A 67 25.46 8.62 -23.33
C PRO A 67 25.63 7.55 -22.24
N ARG A 68 26.67 6.72 -22.38
CA ARG A 68 27.02 5.70 -21.38
C ARG A 68 27.69 6.39 -20.20
N ILE A 69 26.96 6.55 -19.11
CA ILE A 69 27.53 6.93 -17.82
C ILE A 69 28.24 5.69 -17.27
N GLU A 70 29.46 5.85 -16.75
CA GLU A 70 30.18 4.76 -16.10
C GLU A 70 29.42 4.32 -14.84
N ARG A 71 29.31 2.99 -14.65
CA ARG A 71 28.62 2.42 -13.49
C ARG A 71 29.47 2.67 -12.24
N ASP A 72 28.95 3.43 -11.30
CA ASP A 72 29.61 3.69 -10.01
C ASP A 72 29.32 2.55 -9.03
N THR A 73 30.16 1.51 -9.08
CA THR A 73 30.02 0.33 -8.20
C THR A 73 30.16 0.68 -6.72
N LYS A 74 30.88 1.76 -6.40
CA LYS A 74 31.08 2.18 -5.01
C LYS A 74 29.78 2.76 -4.44
N MET A 75 29.09 3.59 -5.22
CA MET A 75 27.78 4.13 -4.84
C MET A 75 26.73 3.03 -4.69
N GLU A 76 26.76 2.02 -5.56
CA GLU A 76 25.87 0.87 -5.45
C GLU A 76 26.11 0.06 -4.16
N GLU A 77 27.37 -0.17 -3.80
CA GLU A 77 27.75 -0.83 -2.55
C GLU A 77 27.31 -0.04 -1.31
N GLU A 78 27.37 1.29 -1.36
CA GLU A 78 26.88 2.18 -0.29
C GLU A 78 25.35 2.05 -0.14
N ILE A 79 24.59 2.07 -1.23
CA ILE A 79 23.13 1.88 -1.23
C ILE A 79 22.72 0.50 -0.69
N GLU A 80 23.43 -0.57 -1.08
CA GLU A 80 23.17 -1.92 -0.58
C GLU A 80 23.39 -2.04 0.94
N GLN A 81 24.36 -1.31 1.49
CA GLN A 81 24.63 -1.25 2.93
C GLN A 81 23.56 -0.44 3.68
N GLU A 82 23.06 0.63 3.07
CA GLU A 82 22.03 1.50 3.66
C GLU A 82 20.63 0.89 3.65
N LYS A 83 20.34 -0.09 2.78
CA LYS A 83 19.05 -0.78 2.70
C LYS A 83 18.50 -1.29 4.04
N TYR A 84 19.38 -1.66 4.96
CA TYR A 84 19.00 -2.19 6.28
C TYR A 84 19.20 -1.20 7.43
N VAL A 85 19.60 0.04 7.12
CA VAL A 85 19.73 1.10 8.11
C VAL A 85 18.34 1.68 8.39
N PRO A 86 17.93 1.84 9.67
CA PRO A 86 16.69 2.52 10.01
C PRO A 86 16.64 3.91 9.39
N LEU A 87 15.49 4.26 8.80
CA LEU A 87 15.30 5.53 8.08
C LEU A 87 15.62 6.74 8.97
N GLU A 88 15.33 6.65 10.26
CA GLU A 88 15.63 7.68 11.25
C GLU A 88 17.11 8.03 11.28
N LYS A 89 17.99 7.03 11.18
CA LYS A 89 19.44 7.22 11.22
C LYS A 89 19.98 7.80 9.92
N LEU A 90 19.40 7.42 8.78
CA LEU A 90 19.72 8.01 7.47
C LEU A 90 19.36 9.50 7.42
N ILE A 91 18.23 9.88 8.02
CA ILE A 91 17.78 11.27 8.07
C ILE A 91 18.67 12.14 8.98
N GLU A 92 19.24 11.58 10.05
CA GLU A 92 20.19 12.26 10.93
C GLU A 92 21.51 12.59 10.22
N ASP A 93 21.96 11.73 9.31
CA ASP A 93 23.22 11.87 8.59
C ASP A 93 23.15 12.83 7.38
N VAL A 94 21.95 13.30 7.00
CA VAL A 94 21.79 14.33 5.97
C VAL A 94 22.29 15.67 6.54
N PRO A 95 23.43 16.20 6.08
CA PRO A 95 23.91 17.50 6.56
C PRO A 95 22.87 18.56 6.24
N ASP A 96 22.62 19.44 7.20
CA ASP A 96 21.77 20.63 7.09
C ASP A 96 22.41 21.62 6.10
N LEU A 97 22.53 21.21 4.83
CA LEU A 97 23.08 21.97 3.73
C LEU A 97 22.13 23.15 3.52
N GLY A 98 22.55 24.29 4.07
CA GLY A 98 21.70 25.43 4.35
C GLY A 98 20.79 25.85 3.21
N GLN A 99 19.49 25.92 3.53
CA GLN A 99 18.55 26.99 3.17
C GLN A 99 17.16 26.61 3.75
N SER A 100 17.03 26.78 5.06
CA SER A 100 15.82 26.61 5.87
C SER A 100 14.72 27.65 5.60
N LEU A 101 14.55 28.13 4.36
CA LEU A 101 13.58 29.19 4.01
C LEU A 101 12.43 28.74 3.12
N ASP A 102 12.40 27.48 2.68
CA ASP A 102 11.27 26.94 1.92
C ASP A 102 10.32 26.16 2.86
N PRO A 103 9.12 26.70 3.15
CA PRO A 103 8.13 26.01 3.97
C PRO A 103 7.73 24.65 3.41
N VAL A 104 7.77 24.48 2.07
CA VAL A 104 7.41 23.23 1.42
C VAL A 104 8.47 22.17 1.69
N ARG A 105 9.75 22.50 1.51
CA ARG A 105 10.85 21.58 1.81
C ARG A 105 10.87 21.18 3.30
N MET A 106 10.54 22.10 4.20
CA MET A 106 10.36 21.79 5.62
C MET A 106 9.23 20.78 5.84
N TYR A 107 8.06 21.03 5.25
CA TYR A 107 6.91 20.13 5.34
C TYR A 107 7.23 18.73 4.79
N LEU A 108 7.83 18.64 3.60
CA LEU A 108 8.22 17.36 2.98
C LEU A 108 9.24 16.58 3.83
N ARG A 109 10.18 17.28 4.47
CA ARG A 109 11.13 16.65 5.41
C ARG A 109 10.42 16.13 6.66
N ASP A 110 9.45 16.87 7.17
CA ASP A 110 8.72 16.49 8.37
C ASP A 110 7.77 15.29 8.13
N ILE A 111 7.04 15.24 7.02
CA ILE A 111 6.20 14.06 6.68
C ILE A 111 7.05 12.83 6.32
N GLY A 112 8.20 13.03 5.65
CA GLY A 112 9.11 11.95 5.25
C GLY A 112 9.84 11.28 6.42
N ARG A 113 9.75 11.81 7.64
CA ARG A 113 10.29 11.19 8.86
C ARG A 113 9.46 10.03 9.38
N HIS A 114 8.19 9.93 8.98
CA HIS A 114 7.29 8.92 9.49
C HIS A 114 7.05 7.85 8.43
N PRO A 115 7.36 6.57 8.72
CA PRO A 115 7.11 5.50 7.76
C PRO A 115 5.61 5.33 7.52
N LEU A 116 5.26 4.93 6.29
CA LEU A 116 3.90 4.55 5.92
C LEU A 116 3.47 3.32 6.72
N LEU A 117 2.17 3.23 6.99
CA LEU A 117 1.58 2.11 7.70
C LEU A 117 1.20 0.98 6.75
N THR A 118 1.29 -0.24 7.25
CA THR A 118 0.65 -1.40 6.64
C THR A 118 -0.83 -1.45 7.00
N GLY A 119 -1.63 -2.15 6.20
CA GLY A 119 -3.08 -2.27 6.48
C GLY A 119 -3.40 -2.92 7.83
N GLU A 120 -2.55 -3.84 8.32
CA GLU A 120 -2.71 -4.43 9.65
C GLU A 120 -2.45 -3.41 10.76
N GLU A 121 -1.43 -2.57 10.61
CA GLU A 121 -1.12 -1.51 11.58
C GLU A 121 -2.23 -0.45 11.64
N GLU A 122 -2.83 -0.10 10.50
CA GLU A 122 -3.97 0.83 10.47
C GLU A 122 -5.18 0.28 11.22
N LEU A 123 -5.48 -1.01 11.07
CA LEU A 123 -6.56 -1.67 11.80
C LEU A 123 -6.31 -1.68 13.32
N ASP A 124 -5.06 -1.94 13.74
CA ASP A 124 -4.68 -1.92 15.15
C ASP A 124 -4.76 -0.51 15.75
N LEU A 125 -4.34 0.51 15.00
CA LEU A 125 -4.47 1.91 15.42
C LEU A 125 -5.95 2.31 15.50
N ALA A 126 -6.77 1.92 14.51
CA ALA A 126 -8.20 2.19 14.51
C ALA A 126 -8.91 1.58 15.73
N ARG A 127 -8.55 0.36 16.13
CA ARG A 127 -9.07 -0.26 17.36
C ARG A 127 -8.69 0.56 18.60
N GLN A 128 -7.43 0.98 18.72
CA GLN A 128 -6.97 1.77 19.86
C GLN A 128 -7.65 3.14 19.94
N ILE A 129 -7.90 3.77 18.79
CA ILE A 129 -8.66 5.02 18.71
C ILE A 129 -10.09 4.80 19.20
N ALA A 130 -10.77 3.76 18.73
CA ALA A 130 -12.13 3.43 19.14
C ALA A 130 -12.24 3.13 20.65
N GLU A 131 -11.28 2.38 21.21
CA GLU A 131 -11.19 2.10 22.65
C GLU A 131 -10.97 3.38 23.46
N GLY A 132 -10.10 4.28 22.99
CA GLY A 132 -9.86 5.57 23.62
C GLY A 132 -11.10 6.48 23.62
N ILE A 133 -11.84 6.54 22.51
CA ILE A 133 -13.09 7.30 22.41
C ILE A 133 -14.12 6.73 23.39
N ALA A 134 -14.31 5.41 23.42
CA ALA A 134 -15.23 4.77 24.35
C ALA A 134 -14.83 4.99 25.82
N ALA A 135 -13.53 5.07 26.12
CA ALA A 135 -13.04 5.40 27.45
C ALA A 135 -13.30 6.86 27.83
N GLU A 136 -13.13 7.79 26.88
CA GLU A 136 -13.43 9.22 27.07
C GLU A 136 -14.93 9.44 27.30
N GLU A 137 -15.79 8.77 26.52
CA GLU A 137 -17.24 8.78 26.71
C GLU A 137 -17.63 8.29 28.11
N LYS A 138 -17.05 7.17 28.57
CA LYS A 138 -17.29 6.65 29.93
C LYS A 138 -16.86 7.62 31.03
N LEU A 139 -15.70 8.26 30.88
CA LEU A 139 -15.22 9.26 31.84
C LEU A 139 -16.12 10.52 31.86
N SER A 140 -16.75 10.85 30.73
CA SER A 140 -17.67 11.98 30.62
C SER A 140 -19.10 11.67 31.12
N ALA A 141 -19.51 10.40 31.11
CA ALA A 141 -20.88 9.98 31.42
C ALA A 141 -21.24 10.09 32.91
N GLY A 142 -20.25 10.13 33.82
CA GLY A 142 -20.50 10.29 35.25
C GLY A 142 -19.28 10.04 36.13
N PRO A 143 -19.40 10.26 37.44
CA PRO A 143 -18.32 9.99 38.39
C PRO A 143 -18.07 8.49 38.49
N ILE A 144 -16.80 8.09 38.35
CA ILE A 144 -16.34 6.72 38.54
C ILE A 144 -15.82 6.59 39.97
N GLU A 145 -16.43 5.69 40.75
CA GLU A 145 -16.12 5.49 42.17
C GLU A 145 -14.79 4.75 42.39
N ASN A 146 -14.45 3.84 41.47
CA ASN A 146 -13.21 3.07 41.55
C ASN A 146 -12.05 3.87 40.92
N GLU A 147 -11.06 4.22 41.72
CA GLU A 147 -9.89 4.98 41.29
C GLU A 147 -9.03 4.20 40.28
N ASP A 148 -8.85 2.88 40.47
CA ASP A 148 -8.12 2.04 39.54
C ASP A 148 -8.79 2.00 38.15
N GLU A 149 -10.12 1.89 38.13
CA GLU A 149 -10.90 1.91 36.88
C GLU A 149 -10.76 3.25 36.16
N LYS A 150 -10.81 4.35 36.92
CA LYS A 150 -10.64 5.70 36.37
C LYS A 150 -9.26 5.87 35.73
N ASP A 151 -8.21 5.35 36.36
CA ASP A 151 -6.85 5.46 35.83
C ASP A 151 -6.64 4.57 34.59
N LEU A 152 -7.22 3.37 34.56
CA LEU A 152 -7.24 2.54 33.36
C LEU A 152 -7.93 3.23 32.18
N LEU A 153 -9.06 3.91 32.43
CA LEU A 153 -9.77 4.65 31.40
C LEU A 153 -8.96 5.84 30.88
N LYS A 154 -8.30 6.59 31.76
CA LYS A 154 -7.40 7.68 31.32
C LYS A 154 -6.27 7.15 30.44
N LEU A 155 -5.66 6.03 30.82
CA LEU A 155 -4.60 5.40 30.02
C LEU A 155 -5.11 4.99 28.64
N ALA A 156 -6.32 4.44 28.56
CA ALA A 156 -6.96 4.10 27.28
C ALA A 156 -7.20 5.35 26.41
N VAL A 157 -7.64 6.46 27.00
CA VAL A 157 -7.78 7.75 26.29
C VAL A 157 -6.44 8.24 25.75
N GLU A 158 -5.39 8.24 26.57
CA GLU A 158 -4.05 8.65 26.12
C GLU A 158 -3.52 7.77 24.99
N ARG A 159 -3.71 6.45 25.10
CA ARG A 159 -3.34 5.50 24.05
C ARG A 159 -4.09 5.77 22.75
N GLY A 160 -5.41 6.02 22.82
CA GLY A 160 -6.21 6.37 21.65
C GLY A 160 -5.74 7.67 20.97
N LYS A 161 -5.35 8.68 21.75
CA LYS A 161 -4.78 9.93 21.22
C LYS A 161 -3.44 9.71 20.53
N GLN A 162 -2.55 8.94 21.14
CA GLN A 162 -1.27 8.58 20.52
C GLN A 162 -1.46 7.79 19.22
N ALA A 163 -2.43 6.86 19.20
CA ALA A 163 -2.75 6.09 18.01
C ALA A 163 -3.29 6.99 16.88
N HIS A 164 -4.18 7.94 17.21
CA HIS A 164 -4.67 8.95 16.28
C HIS A 164 -3.52 9.79 15.69
N ASP A 165 -2.64 10.31 16.52
CA ASP A 165 -1.51 11.13 16.08
C ASP A 165 -0.54 10.34 15.20
N LYS A 166 -0.29 9.06 15.53
CA LYS A 166 0.53 8.18 14.70
C LYS A 166 -0.12 7.92 13.34
N LEU A 167 -1.41 7.60 13.31
CA LEU A 167 -2.16 7.36 12.08
C LEU A 167 -2.12 8.58 11.14
N ALA A 168 -2.29 9.79 11.70
CA ALA A 168 -2.22 11.01 10.93
C ALA A 168 -0.82 11.29 10.38
N ARG A 169 0.23 11.18 11.22
CA ARG A 169 1.62 11.46 10.83
C ARG A 169 2.14 10.53 9.73
N SER A 170 1.71 9.27 9.72
CA SER A 170 2.11 8.31 8.69
C SER A 170 1.36 8.46 7.36
N ASN A 171 0.32 9.30 7.29
CA ASN A 171 -0.56 9.46 6.12
C ASN A 171 -0.56 10.91 5.55
N LEU A 172 0.46 11.71 5.86
CA LEU A 172 0.56 13.15 5.51
C LEU A 172 1.52 13.45 4.35
#